data_AF-A0A354C675-F1
#
_entry.id   AF-A0A354C675-F1
#
_cell.length_a   1.000
_cell.length_b   1.000
_cell.length_c   1.000
_cell.angle_alpha   90.00
_cell.angle_beta   90.00
_cell.angle_gamma   90.00
#
_symmetry.space_group_name_H-M   'P 1'
#
loop_
_entity.id
_entity.type
_entity.pdbx_description
1 polymer ?
#
loop_
_entity_poly.entity_id
_entity_poly.type
_entity_poly.pdbx_seq_one_letter_code
_entity_poly.pdbx_strand_id
1 'polypeptide(L)'
;MTSSPAYCLPKNDRGNEETHRIKHEQARNCKAVLSVCTYSFILHRAGLLSGRRATAHWALLQKLRDMGDLEVTEDWIVHEGKIWTSAGVSTGIDLALALIECVSGEHTAGRVQFAAE
;
A
#
# COMPACT_ATOMS: atom_id res chain seq x y z
N MET A 1 10.97 21.36 16.59
CA MET A 1 10.72 21.18 15.15
C MET A 1 10.32 19.73 14.91
N THR A 2 9.02 19.45 15.01
CA THR A 2 8.47 18.10 14.98
C THR A 2 8.31 17.64 13.52
N SER A 3 9.20 16.77 13.05
CA SER A 3 9.01 16.10 11.77
C SER A 3 7.78 15.19 11.88
N SER A 4 6.71 15.56 11.18
CA SER A 4 5.49 14.76 11.08
C SER A 4 5.83 13.33 10.61
N PRO A 5 5.26 12.27 11.20
CA PRO A 5 5.49 10.91 10.74
C PRO A 5 4.99 10.76 9.29
N ALA A 6 5.93 10.69 8.34
CA ALA A 6 5.60 10.71 6.92
C ALA A 6 4.99 9.37 6.48
N TYR A 7 3.67 9.36 6.31
CA TYR A 7 2.98 8.40 5.46
C TYR A 7 3.18 8.84 4.01
N CYS A 8 3.66 7.94 3.14
CA CYS A 8 3.90 8.27 1.74
C CYS A 8 2.91 7.50 0.86
N LEU A 9 1.95 8.24 0.31
CA LEU A 9 1.12 7.77 -0.78
C LEU A 9 1.92 7.92 -2.08
N PRO A 10 2.01 6.88 -2.90
CA PRO A 10 2.79 6.97 -4.12
C PRO A 10 2.09 7.91 -5.12
N LYS A 11 2.78 9.00 -5.51
CA LYS A 11 2.26 9.96 -6.49
C LYS A 11 2.16 9.31 -7.87
N ASN A 12 1.02 9.54 -8.54
CA ASN A 12 0.72 9.05 -9.88
C ASN A 12 1.67 9.66 -10.91
N ASP A 13 2.71 8.91 -11.29
CA ASP A 13 3.71 9.36 -12.27
C ASP A 13 4.06 8.23 -13.23
N ARG A 14 4.16 8.56 -14.52
CA ARG A 14 4.18 7.60 -15.63
C ARG A 14 5.58 6.98 -15.77
N GLY A 15 5.84 5.93 -14.97
CA GLY A 15 6.75 4.82 -15.26
C GLY A 15 8.11 5.12 -15.91
N ASN A 16 8.99 5.87 -15.23
CA ASN A 16 10.43 5.89 -15.54
C ASN A 16 11.24 5.18 -14.43
N GLU A 17 12.43 4.67 -14.74
CA GLU A 17 13.30 3.95 -13.78
C GLU A 17 13.73 4.83 -12.60
N GLU A 18 13.90 6.13 -12.83
CA GLU A 18 14.20 7.12 -11.81
C GLU A 18 13.09 7.23 -10.74
N THR A 19 11.83 7.13 -11.16
CA THR A 19 10.65 7.13 -10.28
C THR A 19 10.64 5.89 -9.39
N HIS A 20 11.08 4.73 -9.89
CA HIS A 20 11.17 3.52 -9.08
C HIS A 20 12.21 3.67 -7.96
N ARG A 21 13.37 4.29 -8.25
CA ARG A 21 14.42 4.56 -7.25
C ARG A 21 13.97 5.58 -6.20
N ILE A 22 13.33 6.67 -6.61
CA ILE A 22 12.79 7.69 -5.69
C ILE A 22 11.75 7.07 -4.76
N LYS A 23 10.87 6.20 -5.28
CA LYS A 23 9.87 5.49 -4.48
C LYS A 23 10.49 4.52 -3.48
N HIS A 24 11.56 3.82 -3.85
CA HIS A 24 12.30 2.94 -2.93
C HIS A 24 12.94 3.74 -1.78
N GLU A 25 13.63 4.84 -2.10
CA GLU A 25 14.32 5.66 -1.12
C GLU A 25 13.35 6.37 -0.16
N GLN A 26 12.24 6.92 -0.68
CA GLN A 26 11.19 7.50 0.14
C GLN A 26 10.57 6.47 1.08
N ALA A 27 10.28 5.26 0.58
CA ALA A 27 9.70 4.19 1.37
C ALA A 27 10.58 3.78 2.58
N ARG A 28 11.91 3.95 2.51
CA ARG A 28 12.81 3.62 3.64
C ARG A 28 12.47 4.40 4.91
N ASN A 29 12.10 5.67 4.77
CA ASN A 29 11.84 6.57 5.90
C ASN A 29 10.36 6.64 6.32
N CYS A 30 9.49 5.93 5.62
CA CYS A 30 8.05 5.91 5.92
C CYS A 30 7.70 4.91 7.01
N LYS A 31 6.72 5.28 7.84
CA LYS A 31 6.12 4.38 8.83
C LYS A 31 5.14 3.38 8.20
N ALA A 32 4.44 3.80 7.15
CA ALA A 32 3.65 2.91 6.30
C ALA A 32 3.68 3.37 4.84
N VAL A 33 3.62 2.40 3.94
CA VAL A 33 3.49 2.55 2.48
C VAL A 33 2.24 1.80 2.07
N LEU A 34 1.31 2.51 1.42
CA LEU A 34 0.02 1.97 1.03
C LEU A 34 -0.05 1.88 -0.50
N SER A 35 -0.55 0.76 -1.03
CA SER A 35 -0.95 0.62 -2.42
C SER A 35 -2.39 0.15 -2.54
N VAL A 36 -3.03 0.60 -3.60
CA VAL A 36 -4.41 0.24 -3.93
C VAL A 36 -4.45 -0.27 -5.38
N CYS A 37 -5.20 -1.33 -5.63
CA CYS A 37 -5.51 -1.82 -6.97
C CYS A 37 -4.24 -2.18 -7.76
N THR A 38 -3.94 -1.45 -8.84
CA THR A 38 -2.78 -1.73 -9.71
C THR A 38 -1.47 -1.14 -9.22
N TYR A 39 -1.49 -0.39 -8.12
CA TYR A 39 -0.28 0.27 -7.63
C TYR A 39 0.73 -0.70 -6.99
N SER A 40 0.32 -1.92 -6.65
CA SER A 40 1.22 -3.00 -6.18
C SER A 40 2.28 -3.36 -7.23
N PHE A 41 2.01 -3.21 -8.52
CA PHE A 41 3.00 -3.41 -9.59
C PHE A 41 4.16 -2.40 -9.49
N ILE A 42 3.87 -1.17 -9.08
CA ILE A 42 4.89 -0.13 -8.91
C ILE A 42 5.73 -0.42 -7.67
N LEU A 43 5.12 -0.91 -6.59
CA LEU A 43 5.84 -1.33 -5.39
C LEU A 43 6.75 -2.53 -5.67
N HIS A 44 6.28 -3.50 -6.46
CA HIS A 44 7.10 -4.64 -6.91
C HIS A 44 8.32 -4.17 -7.70
N ARG A 45 8.13 -3.33 -8.74
CA ARG A 45 9.23 -2.77 -9.55
C ARG A 45 10.21 -1.90 -8.74
N ALA A 46 9.75 -1.33 -7.63
CA ALA A 46 10.60 -0.59 -6.69
C ALA A 46 11.34 -1.52 -5.70
N GLY A 47 11.22 -2.84 -5.83
CA GLY A 47 11.83 -3.83 -4.92
C GLY A 47 11.21 -3.84 -3.51
N LEU A 48 10.03 -3.25 -3.32
CA LEU A 48 9.39 -3.13 -2.00
C LEU A 48 8.56 -4.37 -1.64
N LEU A 49 8.21 -5.20 -2.63
CA LEU A 49 7.43 -6.43 -2.44
C LEU A 49 8.27 -7.71 -2.52
N SER A 50 9.59 -7.60 -2.78
CA SER A 50 10.50 -8.73 -2.85
C SER A 50 10.44 -9.60 -1.59
N GLY A 51 10.08 -10.88 -1.74
CA GLY A 51 9.93 -11.86 -0.65
C GLY A 51 8.76 -11.59 0.30
N ARG A 52 7.75 -10.78 -0.10
CA ARG A 52 6.59 -10.43 0.75
C ARG A 52 5.28 -10.91 0.16
N ARG A 53 4.25 -10.98 0.99
CA ARG A 53 2.86 -11.12 0.55
C ARG A 53 2.30 -9.79 0.07
N ALA A 54 1.51 -9.82 -1.01
CA ALA A 54 0.77 -8.66 -1.49
C ALA A 54 -0.49 -9.08 -2.26
N THR A 55 -1.45 -8.15 -2.34
CA THR A 55 -2.62 -8.24 -3.21
C THR A 55 -2.62 -7.10 -4.23
N ALA A 56 -3.46 -7.20 -5.25
CA ALA A 56 -3.66 -6.19 -6.27
C ALA A 56 -5.08 -6.32 -6.84
N HIS A 57 -5.38 -5.55 -7.89
CA HIS A 57 -6.65 -5.70 -8.59
C HIS A 57 -6.89 -7.16 -9.02
N TRP A 58 -8.07 -7.70 -8.70
CA TRP A 58 -8.44 -9.10 -8.93
C TRP A 58 -8.17 -9.56 -10.36
N ALA A 59 -8.46 -8.70 -11.36
CA ALA A 59 -8.27 -9.02 -12.78
C ALA A 59 -6.78 -9.12 -13.19
N LEU A 60 -5.85 -8.70 -12.33
CA LEU A 60 -4.43 -8.61 -12.60
C LEU A 60 -3.58 -9.41 -11.61
N LEU A 61 -4.17 -10.18 -10.69
CA LEU A 61 -3.43 -11.00 -9.73
C LEU A 61 -2.47 -11.97 -10.42
N GLN A 62 -2.92 -12.62 -11.51
CA GLN A 62 -2.05 -13.52 -12.27
C GLN A 62 -0.86 -12.78 -12.87
N LYS A 63 -1.07 -11.59 -13.46
CA LYS A 63 0.03 -10.78 -14.00
C LYS A 63 1.03 -10.36 -12.93
N LEU A 64 0.57 -10.13 -11.70
CA LEU A 64 1.48 -9.84 -10.58
C LEU A 64 2.27 -11.09 -10.17
N ARG A 65 1.63 -12.27 -10.15
CA ARG A 65 2.30 -13.56 -9.88
C ARG A 65 3.41 -13.83 -10.90
N ASP A 66 3.13 -13.55 -12.17
CA ASP A 66 4.07 -13.76 -13.27
C ASP A 66 5.33 -12.87 -13.16
N MET A 67 5.30 -11.79 -12.35
CA MET A 67 6.48 -10.97 -12.08
C MET A 67 7.49 -11.63 -11.13
N GLY A 68 7.08 -12.65 -10.37
CA GLY A 68 7.92 -13.40 -9.45
C GLY A 68 8.40 -12.61 -8.23
N ASP A 69 9.20 -13.25 -7.36
CA ASP A 69 9.80 -12.62 -6.18
C ASP A 69 8.80 -12.04 -5.15
N LEU A 70 7.54 -12.48 -5.16
CA LEU A 70 6.55 -12.16 -4.13
C LEU A 70 5.50 -13.27 -4.02
N GLU A 71 4.78 -13.32 -2.91
CA GLU A 71 3.61 -14.18 -2.74
C GLU A 71 2.33 -13.36 -3.00
N VAL A 72 1.57 -13.70 -4.05
CA VAL A 72 0.33 -12.98 -4.39
C VAL A 72 -0.87 -13.69 -3.79
N THR A 73 -1.63 -12.99 -2.95
CA THR A 73 -2.85 -13.50 -2.33
C THR A 73 -4.11 -12.91 -2.96
N GLU A 74 -5.25 -13.54 -2.69
CA GLU A 74 -6.59 -13.07 -3.10
C GLU A 74 -7.30 -12.29 -1.98
N ASP A 75 -6.59 -12.05 -0.87
CA ASP A 75 -7.08 -11.26 0.24
C ASP A 75 -7.39 -9.83 -0.23
N TRP A 76 -8.42 -9.22 0.35
CA TRP A 76 -8.82 -7.86 0.00
C TRP A 76 -7.80 -6.81 0.46
N ILE A 77 -7.14 -7.08 1.58
CA ILE A 77 -6.06 -6.28 2.18
C ILE A 77 -4.99 -7.24 2.66
N VAL A 78 -3.73 -6.89 2.40
CA VAL A 78 -2.54 -7.59 2.93
C VAL A 78 -1.66 -6.56 3.63
N HIS A 79 -1.18 -6.91 4.82
CA HIS A 79 -0.31 -6.08 5.63
C HIS A 79 0.96 -6.86 6.02
N GLU A 80 2.11 -6.40 5.52
CA GLU A 80 3.43 -7.00 5.74
C GLU A 80 4.41 -5.93 6.27
N GLY A 81 4.51 -5.84 7.60
CA GLY A 81 5.40 -4.90 8.30
C GLY A 81 4.98 -3.44 8.13
N LYS A 82 5.56 -2.73 7.15
CA LYS A 82 5.17 -1.34 6.82
C LYS A 82 4.48 -1.21 5.47
N ILE A 83 4.37 -2.30 4.71
CA ILE A 83 3.76 -2.31 3.39
C ILE A 83 2.34 -2.84 3.52
N TRP A 84 1.39 -2.08 3.02
CA TRP A 84 -0.02 -2.45 2.99
C TRP A 84 -0.54 -2.35 1.57
N THR A 85 -1.20 -3.41 1.09
CA THR A 85 -1.73 -3.48 -0.26
C THR A 85 -3.22 -3.83 -0.22
N SER A 86 -4.04 -3.23 -1.08
CA SER A 86 -5.47 -3.60 -1.22
C SER A 86 -5.88 -3.89 -2.66
N ALA A 87 -6.90 -4.74 -2.81
CA ALA A 87 -7.36 -5.24 -4.10
C ALA A 87 -8.16 -4.22 -4.96
N GLY A 88 -8.63 -3.10 -4.40
CA GLY A 88 -9.49 -2.18 -5.15
C GLY A 88 -9.74 -0.86 -4.43
N VAL A 89 -10.38 0.07 -5.13
CA VAL A 89 -10.67 1.42 -4.60
C VAL A 89 -11.56 1.33 -3.35
N SER A 90 -12.60 0.50 -3.38
CA SER A 90 -13.48 0.29 -2.22
C SER A 90 -12.70 -0.26 -1.03
N THR A 91 -11.89 -1.31 -1.22
CA THR A 91 -11.03 -1.85 -0.17
C THR A 91 -9.87 -0.92 0.20
N GLY A 92 -9.65 0.15 -0.58
CA GLY A 92 -8.77 1.25 -0.23
C GLY A 92 -9.31 2.12 0.91
N ILE A 93 -10.63 2.22 1.05
CA ILE A 93 -11.27 2.90 2.20
C ILE A 93 -11.06 2.05 3.45
N ASP A 94 -11.36 0.75 3.37
CA ASP A 94 -11.12 -0.22 4.45
C ASP A 94 -9.63 -0.20 4.87
N LEU A 95 -8.73 -0.15 3.91
CA LEU A 95 -7.29 -0.03 4.16
C LEU A 95 -6.93 1.27 4.91
N ALA A 96 -7.54 2.40 4.53
CA ALA A 96 -7.31 3.67 5.21
C ALA A 96 -7.84 3.65 6.65
N LEU A 97 -9.02 3.07 6.88
CA LEU A 97 -9.59 2.91 8.22
C LEU A 97 -8.73 1.98 9.08
N ALA A 98 -8.26 0.86 8.52
CA ALA A 98 -7.35 -0.05 9.21
C ALA A 98 -6.01 0.64 9.59
N LEU A 99 -5.49 1.52 8.74
CA LEU A 99 -4.32 2.33 9.07
C LEU A 99 -4.63 3.31 10.21
N ILE A 100 -5.77 4.00 10.16
CA ILE A 100 -6.18 4.96 11.21
C ILE A 100 -6.33 4.25 12.54
N GLU A 101 -6.95 3.07 12.58
CA GLU A 101 -7.07 2.23 13.76
C GLU A 101 -5.69 1.84 14.30
N CYS A 102 -4.80 1.34 13.43
CA CYS A 102 -3.44 0.96 13.82
C CYS A 102 -2.66 2.12 14.46
N VAL A 103 -2.87 3.35 13.97
CA VAL A 103 -2.10 4.53 14.40
C VAL A 103 -2.75 5.27 15.58
N SER A 104 -4.09 5.29 15.64
CA SER A 104 -4.87 6.21 16.50
C SER A 104 -5.94 5.50 17.34
N GLY A 105 -6.01 4.17 17.26
CA GLY A 105 -6.98 3.33 17.96
C GLY A 105 -8.35 3.28 17.29
N GLU A 106 -9.09 2.22 17.65
CA GLU A 106 -10.42 1.87 17.13
C GLU A 106 -11.43 3.02 17.27
N HIS A 107 -11.46 3.71 18.42
CA HIS A 107 -12.38 4.82 18.65
C HIS A 107 -12.19 5.96 17.62
N THR A 108 -10.94 6.28 17.27
CA THR A 108 -10.66 7.32 16.26
C THR A 108 -11.08 6.85 14.87
N ALA A 109 -10.81 5.59 14.52
CA ALA A 109 -11.20 5.00 13.25
C ALA A 109 -12.73 5.01 13.07
N GLY A 110 -13.48 4.59 14.10
CA GLY A 110 -14.94 4.61 14.09
C GLY A 110 -15.52 6.02 13.94
N ARG A 111 -14.90 7.03 14.57
CA ARG A 111 -15.30 8.44 14.38
C ARG A 111 -15.08 8.92 12.95
N VAL A 112 -13.98 8.52 12.32
CA VAL A 112 -13.70 8.89 10.92
C VAL A 112 -14.67 8.18 9.97
N GLN A 113 -14.91 6.88 10.19
CA GLN A 113 -15.87 6.11 9.41
C GLN A 113 -17.27 6.74 9.46
N PHE A 114 -17.77 7.03 10.67
CA PHE A 114 -19.07 7.67 10.86
C PHE A 114 -19.16 9.03 10.16
N ALA A 115 -18.08 9.81 10.15
CA ALA A 115 -18.07 11.13 9.50
C ALA A 115 -17.99 11.06 7.96
N ALA A 116 -17.71 9.89 7.39
CA ALA A 116 -17.56 9.69 5.94
C ALA A 116 -18.82 9.11 5.26
N GLU A 117 -19.82 8.72 6.04
CA GLU A 117 -21.18 8.36 5.60
C GLU A 117 -22.03 9.59 5.28
#